data_AF-A0A084XWM4-F1
#
_entry.id   AF-A0A084XWM4-F1
#
_cell.length_a   1.000
_cell.length_b   1.000
_cell.length_c   1.000
_cell.angle_alpha   90.00
_cell.angle_beta   90.00
_cell.angle_gamma   90.00
#
_symmetry.space_group_name_H-M   'P 1'
#
loop_
_entity.id
_entity.type
_entity.pdbx_description
1 polymer ?
#
loop_
_entity_poly.entity_id
_entity_poly.type
_entity_poly.pdbx_seq_one_letter_code
_entity_poly.pdbx_strand_id
1 'polypeptide(L)'
;MHRAAKKVAKWYGAWALALLAIAALGNLFSGHGEYGISTHFWLTITGLPLSLFSWYVPNGTVLGVLVAGLIGTAQWTAVAEANAHWVAWRRRRHLKHL
;
A
#
# COMPACT_ATOMS: atom_id res chain seq x y z
N MET A 1 13.82 -10.30 -3.00
CA MET A 1 12.38 -10.16 -3.34
C MET A 1 11.84 -11.34 -4.13
N HIS A 2 10.98 -12.12 -3.47
CA HIS A 2 10.20 -13.20 -4.07
C HIS A 2 9.29 -12.71 -5.21
N ARG A 3 8.96 -13.57 -6.19
CA ARG A 3 8.05 -13.22 -7.31
C ARG A 3 6.69 -12.67 -6.83
N ALA A 4 6.17 -13.21 -5.73
CA ALA A 4 4.92 -12.75 -5.11
C ALA A 4 5.03 -11.29 -4.61
N ALA A 5 6.10 -10.96 -3.89
CA ALA A 5 6.36 -9.60 -3.40
C ALA A 5 6.50 -8.60 -4.56
N LYS A 6 7.19 -8.97 -5.65
CA LYS A 6 7.27 -8.12 -6.86
C LYS A 6 5.90 -7.88 -7.50
N LYS A 7 5.05 -8.92 -7.57
CA LYS A 7 3.70 -8.81 -8.12
C LYS A 7 2.83 -7.88 -7.26
N VAL A 8 2.92 -8.03 -5.94
CA VAL A 8 2.19 -7.18 -4.98
C VAL A 8 2.65 -5.73 -5.06
N ALA A 9 3.96 -5.47 -5.04
CA ALA A 9 4.52 -4.13 -5.20
C ALA A 9 4.04 -3.47 -6.50
N LYS A 10 3.99 -4.21 -7.61
CA LYS A 10 3.49 -3.71 -8.89
C LYS A 10 2.01 -3.33 -8.82
N TRP A 11 1.14 -4.23 -8.36
CA TRP A 11 -0.31 -4.00 -8.41
C TRP A 11 -0.79 -3.01 -7.34
N TYR A 12 -0.31 -3.16 -6.11
CA TYR A 12 -0.66 -2.22 -5.04
C TYR A 12 -0.01 -0.86 -5.29
N GLY A 13 1.23 -0.82 -5.77
CA GLY A 13 1.88 0.44 -6.16
C GLY A 13 1.13 1.14 -7.29
N ALA A 14 0.64 0.42 -8.30
CA ALA A 14 -0.20 0.99 -9.35
C ALA A 14 -1.53 1.54 -8.81
N TRP A 15 -2.16 0.83 -7.86
CA TRP A 15 -3.36 1.31 -7.17
C TRP A 15 -3.09 2.60 -6.38
N ALA A 16 -1.99 2.63 -5.62
CA ALA A 16 -1.59 3.82 -4.86
C ALA A 16 -1.30 5.02 -5.77
N LEU A 17 -0.63 4.80 -6.90
CA LEU A 17 -0.39 5.83 -7.90
C LEU A 17 -1.67 6.33 -8.57
N ALA A 18 -2.62 5.44 -8.85
CA ALA A 18 -3.92 5.83 -9.40
C ALA A 18 -4.70 6.74 -8.44
N LEU A 19 -4.73 6.39 -7.15
CA LEU A 19 -5.38 7.22 -6.13
C LEU A 19 -4.62 8.54 -5.90
N LEU A 20 -3.29 8.55 -5.99
CA LEU A 20 -2.49 9.78 -5.96
C LEU A 20 -2.83 10.71 -7.13
N ALA A 21 -2.97 10.16 -8.34
CA ALA A 21 -3.37 10.93 -9.51
C ALA A 21 -4.80 11.49 -9.36
N ILE A 22 -5.74 10.71 -8.83
CA ILE A 22 -7.10 11.17 -8.52
C ILE A 22 -7.06 12.31 -7.49
N ALA A 23 -6.25 12.19 -6.44
CA ALA A 23 -6.10 13.24 -5.43
C ALA A 23 -5.56 14.55 -6.04
N ALA A 24 -4.49 14.44 -6.82
CA ALA A 24 -3.84 15.60 -7.44
C ALA A 24 -4.77 16.29 -8.46
N LEU A 25 -5.39 15.52 -9.36
CA LEU A 25 -6.32 16.06 -10.36
C LEU A 25 -7.60 16.58 -9.70
N GLY A 26 -8.19 15.82 -8.77
CA GLY A 26 -9.41 16.21 -8.08
C GLY A 26 -9.25 17.49 -7.28
N ASN A 27 -8.14 17.64 -6.54
CA ASN A 27 -7.84 18.88 -5.82
C ASN A 27 -7.61 20.06 -6.79
N LEU A 28 -7.03 19.81 -7.97
CA LEU A 28 -6.83 20.85 -8.99
C LEU A 28 -8.16 21.35 -9.58
N PHE A 29 -9.10 20.46 -9.86
CA PHE A 29 -10.40 20.82 -10.45
C PHE A 29 -11.40 21.38 -9.45
N SER A 30 -11.43 20.85 -8.23
CA SER A 30 -12.41 21.25 -7.22
C SER A 30 -11.99 22.47 -6.41
N GLY A 31 -10.69 22.80 -6.37
CA GLY A 31 -10.15 23.86 -5.51
C GLY A 31 -10.20 23.54 -4.01
N HIS A 32 -10.67 22.36 -3.62
CA HIS A 32 -10.84 21.90 -2.25
C HIS A 32 -10.06 20.59 -2.02
N GLY A 33 -9.73 20.28 -0.76
CA GLY A 33 -8.94 19.09 -0.39
C GLY A 33 -9.71 17.77 -0.29
N GLU A 34 -10.98 17.74 -0.70
CA GLU A 34 -11.90 16.62 -0.46
C GLU A 34 -11.48 15.32 -1.18
N TYR A 35 -10.93 15.44 -2.39
CA TYR A 35 -10.39 14.31 -3.13
C TYR A 35 -9.15 13.75 -2.43
N GLY A 36 -8.30 14.63 -1.89
CA GLY A 36 -7.20 14.23 -1.02
C GLY A 36 -7.67 13.45 0.22
N ILE A 37 -8.73 13.91 0.89
CA ILE A 37 -9.25 13.23 2.10
C ILE A 37 -9.78 11.84 1.73
N SER A 38 -10.58 11.78 0.66
CA SER A 38 -11.21 10.54 0.20
C SER A 38 -10.18 9.50 -0.22
N THR A 39 -9.19 9.89 -1.01
CA THR A 39 -8.12 8.99 -1.49
C THR A 39 -7.19 8.57 -0.36
N HIS A 40 -6.88 9.46 0.59
CA HIS A 40 -6.11 9.13 1.79
C HIS A 40 -6.84 8.10 2.64
N PHE A 41 -8.15 8.26 2.85
CA PHE A 41 -8.99 7.28 3.54
C PHE A 41 -8.96 5.90 2.85
N TRP A 42 -9.15 5.87 1.53
CA TRP A 42 -9.06 4.63 0.75
C TRP A 42 -7.71 3.91 0.88
N LEU A 43 -6.61 4.66 0.87
CA LEU A 43 -5.27 4.10 1.07
C LEU A 43 -5.03 3.61 2.49
N THR A 44 -5.65 4.23 3.49
CA THR A 44 -5.57 3.73 4.87
C THR A 44 -6.36 2.45 5.08
N ILE A 45 -7.53 2.31 4.44
CA ILE A 45 -8.31 1.06 4.48
C ILE A 45 -7.57 -0.07 3.76
N THR A 46 -7.09 0.20 2.54
CA THR A 46 -6.49 -0.84 1.68
C THR A 46 -5.03 -1.13 2.00
N GLY A 47 -4.34 -0.25 2.73
CA GLY A 47 -2.89 -0.29 2.95
C GLY A 47 -2.39 -1.05 4.16
N LEU A 48 -3.24 -1.76 4.90
CA LEU A 48 -2.90 -2.43 6.19
C LEU A 48 -2.68 -1.39 7.33
N PRO A 49 -2.62 -1.81 8.62
CA PRO A 49 -2.78 -0.86 9.72
C PRO A 49 -1.64 0.15 9.90
N LEU A 50 -0.44 -0.05 9.32
CA LEU A 50 0.60 0.98 9.40
C LEU A 50 0.30 2.15 8.45
N SER A 51 -0.54 1.97 7.43
CA SER A 51 -1.00 3.07 6.58
C SER A 51 -1.73 4.15 7.41
N LEU A 52 -2.26 3.82 8.59
CA LEU A 52 -2.81 4.80 9.55
C LEU A 52 -1.76 5.80 10.08
N PHE A 53 -0.47 5.44 10.10
CA PHE A 53 0.59 6.40 10.46
C PHE A 53 0.69 7.57 9.48
N SER A 54 0.12 7.46 8.28
CA SER A 54 0.03 8.60 7.37
C SER A 54 -0.87 9.73 7.89
N TRP A 55 -1.72 9.50 8.89
CA TRP A 55 -2.59 10.53 9.48
C TRP A 55 -1.85 11.56 10.34
N TYR A 56 -0.57 11.32 10.65
CA TYR A 56 0.30 12.35 11.23
C TYR A 56 0.69 13.43 10.23
N VAL A 57 0.43 13.21 8.94
CA VAL A 57 0.58 14.18 7.85
C VAL A 57 -0.78 14.85 7.61
N PRO A 58 -0.82 16.16 7.29
CA PRO A 58 -2.08 16.85 7.02
C PRO A 58 -2.97 16.11 6.02
N ASN A 59 -4.15 15.70 6.48
CA ASN A 59 -5.16 15.03 5.67
C ASN A 59 -5.66 15.95 4.55
N GLY A 60 -6.06 15.38 3.41
CA GLY A 60 -6.52 16.18 2.26
C GLY A 60 -5.42 16.70 1.34
N THR A 61 -4.16 16.51 1.71
CA THR A 61 -3.02 16.90 0.88
C THR A 61 -2.56 15.74 0.00
N VAL A 62 -2.02 16.08 -1.18
CA VAL A 62 -1.35 15.10 -2.06
C VAL A 62 -0.19 14.42 -1.33
N LEU A 63 0.47 15.13 -0.41
CA LEU A 63 1.54 14.59 0.43
C LEU A 63 1.02 13.48 1.36
N GLY A 64 -0.11 13.69 2.04
CA GLY A 64 -0.73 12.68 2.91
C GLY A 64 -1.09 11.41 2.13
N VAL A 65 -1.66 11.58 0.94
CA VAL A 65 -1.99 10.48 0.01
C VAL A 65 -0.73 9.73 -0.45
N LEU A 66 0.34 10.45 -0.80
CA LEU A 66 1.62 9.85 -1.19
C LEU A 66 2.21 9.02 -0.05
N VAL A 67 2.24 9.56 1.16
CA VAL A 67 2.78 8.87 2.35
C VAL A 67 1.98 7.61 2.65
N ALA A 68 0.64 7.69 2.62
CA ALA A 68 -0.23 6.52 2.80
C ALA A 68 0.04 5.44 1.74
N GLY A 69 0.16 5.84 0.47
CA GLY A 69 0.44 4.93 -0.63
C GLY A 69 1.80 4.24 -0.53
N LEU A 70 2.85 4.97 -0.12
CA LEU A 70 4.19 4.43 0.09
C LEU A 70 4.23 3.44 1.25
N ILE A 71 3.63 3.79 2.39
CA ILE A 71 3.56 2.91 3.56
C ILE A 71 2.79 1.64 3.19
N GLY A 72 1.60 1.77 2.60
CA GLY A 72 0.80 0.62 2.19
C GLY A 72 1.53 -0.30 1.20
N THR A 73 2.26 0.28 0.23
CA THR A 73 3.06 -0.49 -0.73
C THR A 73 4.18 -1.25 -0.03
N ALA A 74 4.91 -0.60 0.87
CA ALA A 74 5.99 -1.23 1.64
C ALA A 74 5.46 -2.37 2.51
N GLN A 75 4.33 -2.14 3.20
CA GLN A 75 3.69 -3.14 4.06
C GLN A 75 3.26 -4.38 3.29
N TRP A 76 2.49 -4.21 2.22
CA TRP A 76 2.01 -5.32 1.41
C TRP A 76 3.16 -6.12 0.80
N THR A 77 4.23 -5.43 0.40
CA THR A 77 5.45 -6.05 -0.11
C THR A 77 6.12 -6.92 0.96
N ALA A 78 6.27 -6.40 2.18
CA ALA A 78 6.86 -7.12 3.30
C ALA A 78 6.02 -8.35 3.70
N VAL A 79 4.70 -8.22 3.77
CA VAL A 79 3.77 -9.32 4.06
C VAL A 79 3.89 -10.42 2.99
N ALA A 80 3.94 -10.05 1.72
CA ALA A 80 4.07 -10.99 0.62
C ALA A 80 5.43 -11.73 0.65
N GLU A 81 6.51 -11.05 1.03
CA GLU A 81 7.83 -11.67 1.20
C GLU A 81 7.85 -12.63 2.40
N ALA A 82 7.33 -12.21 3.56
CA ALA A 82 7.21 -13.03 4.75
C ALA A 82 6.39 -14.30 4.49
N ASN A 83 5.25 -14.18 3.81
CA ASN A 83 4.42 -15.32 3.44
C ASN A 83 5.15 -16.30 2.50
N ALA A 84 5.90 -15.78 1.54
CA ALA A 84 6.67 -16.64 0.63
C ALA A 84 7.77 -17.42 1.38
N HIS A 85 8.48 -16.78 2.30
CA HIS A 85 9.46 -17.44 3.16
C HIS A 85 8.83 -18.51 4.05
N TRP A 86 7.66 -18.22 4.63
CA TRP A 86 6.90 -19.17 5.44
C TRP A 86 6.48 -20.42 4.66
N VAL A 87 5.96 -20.25 3.44
CA VAL A 87 5.57 -21.36 2.57
C VAL A 87 6.79 -22.22 2.19
N ALA A 88 7.92 -21.61 1.86
CA ALA A 88 9.16 -22.33 1.54
C ALA A 88 9.71 -23.11 2.76
N TRP A 89 9.63 -22.53 3.96
CA TRP A 89 9.99 -23.21 5.20
C TRP A 89 9.07 -24.40 5.49
N ARG A 90 7.75 -24.22 5.37
CA ARG A 90 6.76 -25.28 5.60
C ARG A 90 6.98 -26.47 4.65
N ARG A 91 7.20 -26.20 3.36
CA ARG A 91 7.46 -27.25 2.35
C ARG A 91 8.72 -28.06 2.67
N ARG A 92 9.79 -27.40 3.13
CA ARG A 92 11.02 -28.08 3.55
C ARG A 92 10.83 -28.99 4.77
N ARG A 93 9.95 -28.63 5.71
CA ARG A 93 9.63 -29.50 6.85
C ARG A 93 8.87 -30.75 6.41
N HIS A 94 7.87 -30.63 5.54
CA HIS A 94 7.11 -31.80 5.08
C HIS A 94 7.97 -32.84 4.35
N LEU A 95 8.97 -32.40 3.57
CA LEU A 95 9.90 -33.30 2.87
C LEU A 95 10.88 -34.03 3.79
N LYS A 96 11.08 -33.57 5.03
CA LYS A 96 11.94 -34.25 6.02
C LYS A 96 11.22 -35.32 6.84
N HIS A 97 9.89 -35.40 6.71
CA HIS A 97 9.05 -36.36 7.43
C HIS A 97 8.50 -37.47 6.49
N LEU A 98 8.98 -37.50 5.25
CA LEU A 98 8.80 -38.58 4.27
C LEU A 98 10.15 -39.27 4.06
#